data_AF-A0A384JHN4-F1
#
_entry.id   AF-A0A384JHN4-F1
#
_cell.length_a   1.000
_cell.length_b   1.000
_cell.length_c   1.000
_cell.angle_alpha   90.00
_cell.angle_beta   90.00
_cell.angle_gamma   90.00
#
_symmetry.space_group_name_H-M   'P 1'
#
loop_
_entity.id
_entity.type
_entity.pdbx_description
1 polymer ?
#
loop_
_entity_poly.entity_id
_entity_poly.type
_entity_poly.pdbx_seq_one_letter_code
_entity_poly.pdbx_strand_id
1 'polypeptide(L)'
;MRISWIITLPGLLSIVSALAIQKRDADFYSVRTKLHKDMSGRRGDPSGKYFHESVFHPHYDGRFADKQLGYRERRQALSNLIQTYLATFSDIGVETWLMHGTLLGWWWNRKILPWDSDSDVQVSEASMHFLASYYNMTVFHYKTPRIPEGRDYMLEVNPHYINREQSDKLNVIDARWVDTTSGLFIDITTARYNYTHPAGKGMMSCKDGHEYRDTYIFPLRDTFFEGAPAKIPFAYKEILEAEYHEKSLTLTEFEGHHFDDDKMEWIPVKQDIQVPMEPQKAAQPPPKTDAQKAEEAKQAAENAKKLEEAKKLEEAKKLAEAQKATEEAKEKAKQKAAQEAQQDTPPVSKQPIKEEQPKAQSHDASEPPPAQRAAENKIFTAAEKKANQVQKAEDKRKQDEQKAADARQRNEDKIKAEVKKTEGSAPVS
;
A
#
# COMPACT_ATOMS: atom_id res chain seq x y z
N MET A 1 -68.07 -7.97 -28.22
CA MET A 1 -66.99 -7.07 -28.68
C MET A 1 -66.19 -6.57 -27.49
N ARG A 2 -64.88 -6.86 -27.49
CA ARG A 2 -63.76 -6.06 -26.95
C ARG A 2 -63.76 -5.66 -25.46
N ILE A 3 -63.19 -6.53 -24.61
CA ILE A 3 -62.46 -6.11 -23.39
C ILE A 3 -61.29 -7.09 -23.18
N SER A 4 -60.14 -6.87 -23.82
CA SER A 4 -58.90 -7.64 -23.55
C SER A 4 -57.61 -6.88 -23.92
N TRP A 5 -57.62 -5.55 -23.86
CA TRP A 5 -56.48 -4.73 -24.31
C TRP A 5 -56.01 -3.67 -23.29
N ILE A 6 -56.18 -3.93 -21.98
CA ILE A 6 -55.76 -2.98 -20.93
C ILE A 6 -54.75 -3.56 -19.92
N ILE A 7 -54.41 -4.86 -19.97
CA ILE A 7 -53.50 -5.47 -18.98
C ILE A 7 -52.08 -5.73 -19.53
N THR A 8 -51.82 -5.52 -20.83
CA THR A 8 -50.48 -5.79 -21.41
C THR A 8 -49.51 -4.61 -21.35
N LEU A 9 -49.98 -3.38 -21.08
CA LEU A 9 -49.11 -2.20 -21.01
C LEU A 9 -48.28 -2.05 -19.71
N PRO A 10 -48.77 -2.40 -18.51
CA PRO A 10 -47.97 -2.24 -17.28
C PRO A 10 -46.79 -3.23 -17.20
N GLY A 11 -46.98 -4.46 -17.70
CA GLY A 11 -45.94 -5.50 -17.69
C GLY A 11 -44.77 -5.20 -18.63
N LEU A 12 -45.06 -4.60 -19.80
CA LEU A 12 -44.03 -4.21 -20.76
C LEU A 12 -43.21 -2.99 -20.27
N LEU A 13 -43.80 -2.06 -19.52
CA LEU A 13 -43.05 -0.95 -18.91
C LEU A 13 -42.14 -1.41 -17.76
N SER A 14 -42.58 -2.34 -16.90
CA SER A 14 -41.73 -2.85 -15.81
C SER A 14 -40.54 -3.68 -16.30
N ILE A 15 -40.67 -4.43 -17.40
CA ILE A 15 -39.56 -5.21 -17.97
C ILE A 15 -38.54 -4.29 -18.67
N VAL A 16 -38.99 -3.20 -19.31
CA VAL A 16 -38.10 -2.22 -19.94
C VAL A 16 -37.33 -1.39 -18.89
N SER A 17 -37.92 -1.05 -17.75
CA SER A 17 -37.19 -0.39 -16.64
C SER A 17 -36.16 -1.30 -15.97
N ALA A 18 -36.40 -2.62 -15.90
CA ALA A 18 -35.43 -3.57 -15.35
C ALA A 18 -34.24 -3.84 -16.29
N LEU A 19 -34.47 -3.79 -17.61
CA LEU A 19 -33.41 -3.91 -18.63
C LEU A 19 -32.62 -2.60 -18.83
N ALA A 20 -33.16 -1.47 -18.38
CA ALA A 20 -32.49 -0.17 -18.38
C ALA A 20 -31.68 0.11 -17.10
N ILE A 21 -31.32 -0.92 -16.33
CA ILE A 21 -30.19 -0.82 -15.38
C ILE A 21 -28.92 -0.87 -16.24
N GLN A 22 -28.67 0.20 -16.98
CA GLN A 22 -27.37 0.40 -17.61
C GLN A 22 -26.29 0.30 -16.53
N LYS A 23 -25.16 -0.29 -16.89
CA LYS A 23 -23.92 -0.24 -16.10
C LYS A 23 -23.68 1.23 -15.75
N ARG A 24 -23.88 1.61 -14.49
CA ARG A 24 -23.72 2.99 -14.01
C ARG A 24 -22.24 3.33 -14.05
N ASP A 25 -21.80 3.89 -15.16
CA ASP A 25 -20.49 4.53 -15.35
C ASP A 25 -20.69 6.05 -15.20
N ALA A 26 -19.83 6.73 -14.45
CA ALA A 26 -19.88 8.18 -14.26
C ALA A 26 -19.04 8.86 -15.34
N ASP A 27 -19.52 8.89 -16.57
CA ASP A 27 -18.80 9.61 -17.62
C ASP A 27 -18.72 11.12 -17.34
N PHE A 28 -17.80 11.80 -18.03
CA PHE A 28 -17.59 13.24 -17.86
C PHE A 28 -18.89 14.05 -17.94
N TYR A 29 -19.76 13.76 -18.92
CA TYR A 29 -20.97 14.55 -19.13
C TYR A 29 -22.01 14.33 -18.03
N SER A 30 -22.02 13.15 -17.41
CA SER A 30 -22.94 12.79 -16.33
C SER A 30 -22.58 13.44 -15.00
N VAL A 31 -21.28 13.66 -14.74
CA VAL A 31 -20.79 14.23 -13.46
C VAL A 31 -20.16 15.62 -13.59
N ARG A 32 -20.22 16.23 -14.77
CA ARG A 32 -19.60 17.53 -15.07
C ARG A 32 -20.05 18.61 -14.09
N THR A 33 -19.09 19.21 -13.39
CA THR A 33 -19.34 20.35 -12.48
C THR A 33 -19.09 21.68 -13.18
N LYS A 34 -17.82 22.01 -13.42
CA LYS A 34 -17.37 23.33 -13.92
C LYS A 34 -16.60 23.29 -15.24
N LEU A 35 -16.08 22.13 -15.62
CA LEU A 35 -15.23 22.01 -16.81
C LEU A 35 -16.05 21.96 -18.09
N HIS A 36 -15.52 22.54 -19.17
CA HIS A 36 -16.14 22.44 -20.50
C HIS A 36 -15.57 21.29 -21.34
N LYS A 37 -14.43 20.74 -20.94
CA LYS A 37 -13.70 19.70 -21.66
C LYS A 37 -13.33 18.59 -20.69
N ASP A 38 -13.51 17.35 -21.14
CA ASP A 38 -13.02 16.16 -20.46
C ASP A 38 -11.48 16.11 -20.55
N MET A 39 -10.83 16.12 -19.39
CA MET A 39 -9.38 16.04 -19.25
C MET A 39 -8.93 14.66 -18.79
N SER A 40 -9.82 13.66 -18.79
CA SER A 40 -9.48 12.27 -18.49
C SER A 40 -8.70 11.61 -19.63
N GLY A 41 -7.87 10.63 -19.27
CA GLY A 41 -7.10 9.79 -20.18
C GLY A 41 -7.94 8.79 -20.97
N ARG A 42 -9.27 8.76 -20.77
CA ARG A 42 -10.21 7.78 -21.33
C ARG A 42 -10.05 7.53 -22.83
N ARG A 43 -9.71 8.58 -23.61
CA ARG A 43 -9.53 8.46 -25.07
C ARG A 43 -8.30 7.66 -25.48
N GLY A 44 -7.25 7.63 -24.65
CA GLY A 44 -6.01 6.89 -24.89
C GLY A 44 -5.92 5.59 -24.11
N ASP A 45 -6.74 5.41 -23.07
CA ASP A 45 -6.74 4.23 -22.23
C ASP A 45 -7.35 3.00 -22.92
N PRO A 46 -6.92 1.77 -22.55
CA PRO A 46 -7.54 0.54 -23.01
C PRO A 46 -9.03 0.47 -22.63
N SER A 47 -9.86 -0.12 -23.49
CA SER A 47 -11.32 -0.19 -23.31
C SER A 47 -11.80 -0.91 -22.05
N GLY A 48 -10.96 -1.78 -21.47
CA GLY A 48 -11.26 -2.52 -20.25
C GLY A 48 -10.90 -1.78 -18.95
N LYS A 49 -10.21 -0.64 -19.04
CA LYS A 49 -9.85 0.18 -17.87
C LYS A 49 -11.07 0.99 -17.44
N TYR A 50 -11.42 0.94 -16.15
CA TYR A 50 -12.58 1.66 -15.63
C TYR A 50 -12.24 3.09 -15.17
N PHE A 51 -11.26 3.22 -14.29
CA PHE A 51 -10.82 4.52 -13.81
C PHE A 51 -9.85 5.16 -14.80
N HIS A 52 -10.08 6.43 -15.12
CA HIS A 52 -9.30 7.18 -16.08
C HIS A 52 -8.71 8.41 -15.41
N GLU A 53 -7.41 8.35 -15.10
CA GLU A 53 -6.67 9.48 -14.55
C GLU A 53 -6.62 10.63 -15.55
N SER A 54 -6.31 11.83 -15.06
CA SER A 54 -6.18 13.00 -15.91
C SER A 54 -4.99 12.88 -16.87
N VAL A 55 -5.06 13.58 -18.00
CA VAL A 55 -3.97 13.65 -18.98
C VAL A 55 -2.74 14.43 -18.49
N PHE A 56 -2.83 15.12 -17.35
CA PHE A 56 -1.76 15.98 -16.82
C PHE A 56 -1.16 15.46 -15.50
N HIS A 57 -1.86 14.58 -14.78
CA HIS A 57 -1.38 14.00 -13.52
C HIS A 57 -2.11 12.70 -13.16
N PRO A 58 -1.40 11.64 -12.72
CA PRO A 58 -2.02 10.36 -12.39
C PRO A 58 -2.98 10.45 -11.19
N HIS A 59 -2.67 11.27 -10.19
CA HIS A 59 -3.50 11.40 -8.97
C HIS A 59 -4.63 12.45 -9.08
N TYR A 60 -5.09 12.75 -10.29
CA TYR A 60 -6.20 13.67 -10.53
C TYR A 60 -7.23 13.03 -11.45
N ASP A 61 -8.49 13.28 -11.16
CA ASP A 61 -9.62 12.92 -11.99
C ASP A 61 -9.88 14.03 -13.01
N GLY A 62 -9.64 13.70 -14.28
CA GLY A 62 -9.80 14.64 -15.39
C GLY A 62 -11.24 15.06 -15.68
N ARG A 63 -12.24 14.45 -15.01
CA ARG A 63 -13.63 14.89 -15.07
C ARG A 63 -13.86 16.16 -14.25
N PHE A 64 -13.04 16.40 -13.22
CA PHE A 64 -13.19 17.47 -12.24
C PHE A 64 -12.05 18.48 -12.23
N ALA A 65 -10.88 18.12 -12.78
CA ALA A 65 -9.69 18.98 -12.82
C ALA A 65 -9.11 19.16 -14.23
N ASP A 66 -8.56 20.35 -14.49
CA ASP A 66 -7.87 20.71 -15.73
C ASP A 66 -6.39 21.08 -15.54
N LYS A 67 -5.92 21.14 -14.29
CA LYS A 67 -4.55 21.39 -13.89
C LYS A 67 -4.27 20.85 -12.49
N GLN A 68 -2.99 20.67 -12.19
CA GLN A 68 -2.54 20.35 -10.85
C GLN A 68 -2.66 21.57 -9.93
N LEU A 69 -3.09 21.35 -8.68
CA LEU A 69 -3.08 22.40 -7.64
C LEU A 69 -1.65 22.74 -7.22
N GLY A 70 -1.46 23.99 -6.77
CA GLY A 70 -0.18 24.42 -6.20
C GLY A 70 0.12 23.70 -4.88
N TYR A 71 1.40 23.61 -4.49
CA TYR A 71 1.86 22.82 -3.34
C TYR A 71 1.02 23.01 -2.04
N ARG A 72 0.79 24.25 -1.61
CA ARG A 72 0.02 24.52 -0.37
C ARG A 72 -1.47 24.18 -0.52
N GLU A 73 -2.05 24.50 -1.66
CA GLU A 73 -3.46 24.24 -1.97
C GLU A 73 -3.72 22.73 -2.04
N ARG A 74 -2.83 22.00 -2.72
CA ARG A 74 -2.86 20.53 -2.80
C ARG A 74 -2.82 19.88 -1.43
N ARG A 75 -1.88 20.30 -0.56
CA ARG A 75 -1.79 19.77 0.82
C ARG A 75 -3.07 20.01 1.61
N GLN A 76 -3.67 21.20 1.51
CA GLN A 76 -4.92 21.49 2.19
C GLN A 76 -6.09 20.67 1.63
N ALA A 77 -6.15 20.50 0.30
CA ALA A 77 -7.17 19.70 -0.35
C ALA A 77 -7.07 18.21 0.02
N LEU A 78 -5.85 17.64 0.04
CA LEU A 78 -5.60 16.26 0.47
C LEU A 78 -5.97 16.04 1.95
N SER A 79 -5.61 16.96 2.84
CA SER A 79 -6.00 16.91 4.26
C SER A 79 -7.52 16.92 4.43
N ASN A 80 -8.23 17.79 3.70
CA ASN A 80 -9.70 17.82 3.69
C ASN A 80 -10.31 16.53 3.10
N LEU A 81 -9.69 15.99 2.05
CA LEU A 81 -10.13 14.79 1.36
C LEU A 81 -10.09 13.57 2.29
N ILE A 82 -8.98 13.34 2.99
CA ILE A 82 -8.88 12.21 3.93
C ILE A 82 -9.75 12.40 5.17
N GLN A 83 -9.89 13.62 5.69
CA GLN A 83 -10.77 13.89 6.84
C GLN A 83 -12.25 13.58 6.51
N THR A 84 -12.73 14.02 5.34
CA THR A 84 -14.12 13.78 4.91
C THR A 84 -14.38 12.32 4.58
N TYR A 85 -13.40 11.62 4.00
CA TYR A 85 -13.43 10.18 3.80
C TYR A 85 -13.58 9.42 5.13
N LEU A 86 -12.66 9.67 6.09
CA LEU A 86 -12.66 8.98 7.39
C LEU A 86 -13.94 9.26 8.17
N ALA A 87 -14.42 10.51 8.16
CA ALA A 87 -15.69 10.88 8.78
C ALA A 87 -16.87 10.14 8.14
N THR A 88 -16.97 10.13 6.80
CA THR A 88 -18.04 9.43 6.09
C THR A 88 -18.04 7.94 6.41
N PHE A 89 -16.87 7.29 6.34
CA PHE A 89 -16.74 5.85 6.55
C PHE A 89 -17.08 5.46 7.99
N SER A 90 -16.70 6.29 8.96
CA SER A 90 -17.15 6.16 10.34
C SER A 90 -18.67 6.28 10.47
N ASP A 91 -19.28 7.29 9.84
CA ASP A 91 -20.73 7.57 9.94
C ASP A 91 -21.59 6.46 9.32
N ILE A 92 -21.16 5.90 8.18
CA ILE A 92 -21.87 4.80 7.51
C ILE A 92 -21.53 3.41 8.09
N GLY A 93 -20.65 3.34 9.09
CA GLY A 93 -20.28 2.10 9.79
C GLY A 93 -19.38 1.17 8.98
N VAL A 94 -18.58 1.69 8.05
CA VAL A 94 -17.64 0.92 7.23
C VAL A 94 -16.23 1.04 7.81
N GLU A 95 -15.70 -0.08 8.30
CA GLU A 95 -14.32 -0.12 8.78
C GLU A 95 -13.33 -0.03 7.62
N THR A 96 -12.38 0.90 7.75
CA THR A 96 -11.30 1.19 6.80
C THR A 96 -10.01 1.50 7.55
N TRP A 97 -8.85 1.28 6.95
CA TRP A 97 -7.55 1.57 7.54
C TRP A 97 -6.57 2.15 6.52
N LEU A 98 -5.60 2.92 7.03
CA LEU A 98 -4.54 3.54 6.23
C LEU A 98 -3.53 2.48 5.78
N MET A 99 -3.06 2.58 4.53
CA MET A 99 -2.07 1.68 3.93
C MET A 99 -1.05 2.46 3.10
N HIS A 100 -0.03 1.76 2.60
CA HIS A 100 0.95 2.30 1.64
C HIS A 100 1.56 3.65 2.09
N GLY A 101 1.63 4.63 1.19
CA GLY A 101 2.24 5.93 1.45
C GLY A 101 1.51 6.72 2.54
N THR A 102 0.20 6.52 2.67
CA THR A 102 -0.62 7.16 3.70
C THR A 102 -0.28 6.64 5.09
N LEU A 103 -0.07 5.33 5.24
CA LEU A 103 0.41 4.73 6.49
C LEU A 103 1.85 5.17 6.81
N LEU A 104 2.69 5.36 5.79
CA LEU A 104 4.05 5.88 5.97
C LEU A 104 4.05 7.33 6.47
N GLY A 105 3.20 8.20 5.91
CA GLY A 105 2.99 9.55 6.43
C GLY A 105 2.47 9.53 7.87
N TRP A 106 1.57 8.58 8.17
CA TRP A 106 1.10 8.38 9.53
C TRP A 106 2.22 8.07 10.52
N TRP A 107 3.15 7.18 10.13
CA TRP A 107 4.30 6.78 10.96
C TRP A 107 5.17 7.97 11.38
N TRP A 108 5.45 8.90 10.45
CA TRP A 108 6.34 10.02 10.72
C TRP A 108 5.72 11.06 11.66
N ASN A 109 4.52 11.54 11.34
CA ASN A 109 3.90 12.59 12.15
C ASN A 109 2.38 12.66 12.06
N ARG A 110 1.72 11.56 11.66
CA ARG A 110 0.26 11.50 11.52
C ARG A 110 -0.28 12.50 10.50
N LYS A 111 0.53 12.88 9.51
CA LYS A 111 0.16 13.78 8.41
C LYS A 111 0.54 13.16 7.08
N ILE A 112 -0.05 13.68 6.01
CA ILE A 112 0.32 13.33 4.64
C ILE A 112 1.75 13.81 4.38
N LEU A 113 2.57 12.96 3.73
CA LEU A 113 3.93 13.33 3.39
C LEU A 113 3.91 14.55 2.45
N PRO A 114 4.82 15.53 2.61
CA PRO A 114 4.73 16.78 1.84
C PRO A 114 4.84 16.65 0.32
N TRP A 115 5.57 15.63 -0.14
CA TRP A 115 5.75 15.31 -1.56
C TRP A 115 4.66 14.39 -2.11
N ASP A 116 3.83 13.81 -1.23
CA ASP A 116 2.75 12.92 -1.64
C ASP A 116 1.67 13.67 -2.42
N SER A 117 0.93 12.93 -3.24
CA SER A 117 -0.08 13.51 -4.11
C SER A 117 -1.42 12.81 -4.11
N ASP A 118 -1.54 11.69 -3.40
CA ASP A 118 -2.76 10.93 -3.18
C ASP A 118 -2.81 10.36 -1.75
N SER A 119 -3.80 9.52 -1.49
CA SER A 119 -3.85 8.71 -0.30
C SER A 119 -4.46 7.35 -0.63
N ASP A 120 -3.99 6.33 0.08
CA ASP A 120 -4.36 4.94 -0.10
C ASP A 120 -4.93 4.36 1.19
N VAL A 121 -6.06 3.69 1.03
CA VAL A 121 -6.77 3.07 2.15
C VAL A 121 -7.30 1.71 1.72
N GLN A 122 -7.55 0.87 2.71
CA GLN A 122 -8.11 -0.44 2.49
C GLN A 122 -9.41 -0.64 3.25
N VAL A 123 -10.23 -1.53 2.70
CA VAL A 123 -11.44 -2.06 3.32
C VAL A 123 -11.52 -3.57 3.16
N SER A 124 -12.35 -4.22 3.97
CA SER A 124 -12.65 -5.64 3.79
C SER A 124 -13.47 -5.92 2.53
N GLU A 125 -13.43 -7.15 2.04
CA GLU A 125 -14.30 -7.60 0.94
C GLU A 125 -15.79 -7.37 1.19
N ALA A 126 -16.27 -7.69 2.40
CA ALA A 126 -17.66 -7.48 2.77
C ALA A 126 -18.02 -5.99 2.75
N SER A 127 -17.12 -5.12 3.24
CA SER A 127 -17.28 -3.67 3.18
C SER A 127 -17.38 -3.17 1.74
N MET A 128 -16.53 -3.66 0.83
CA MET A 128 -16.59 -3.25 -0.58
C MET A 128 -17.92 -3.66 -1.24
N HIS A 129 -18.42 -4.87 -0.97
CA HIS A 129 -19.74 -5.29 -1.45
C HIS A 129 -20.87 -4.40 -0.91
N PHE A 130 -20.78 -3.99 0.37
CA PHE A 130 -21.74 -3.07 0.97
C PHE A 130 -21.71 -1.69 0.30
N LEU A 131 -20.52 -1.11 0.10
CA LEU A 131 -20.35 0.16 -0.62
C LEU A 131 -20.90 0.08 -2.04
N ALA A 132 -20.56 -0.98 -2.78
CA ALA A 132 -21.05 -1.19 -4.14
C ALA A 132 -22.59 -1.26 -4.23
N SER A 133 -23.21 -1.90 -3.24
CA SER A 133 -24.66 -2.16 -3.23
C SER A 133 -25.49 -0.94 -2.83
N TYR A 134 -24.98 -0.13 -1.89
CA TYR A 134 -25.77 0.93 -1.25
C TYR A 134 -25.24 2.35 -1.47
N TYR A 135 -23.95 2.51 -1.75
CA TYR A 135 -23.29 3.81 -1.79
C TYR A 135 -22.56 4.15 -3.10
N ASN A 136 -22.54 3.26 -4.09
CA ASN A 136 -21.92 3.57 -5.38
C ASN A 136 -22.57 4.79 -6.04
N MET A 137 -21.76 5.74 -6.51
CA MET A 137 -22.14 7.02 -7.10
C MET A 137 -22.89 7.96 -6.15
N THR A 138 -22.71 7.81 -4.84
CA THR A 138 -23.25 8.76 -3.86
C THR A 138 -22.34 9.98 -3.72
N VAL A 139 -22.96 11.14 -3.50
CA VAL A 139 -22.27 12.42 -3.31
C VAL A 139 -22.56 12.93 -1.90
N PHE A 140 -21.50 13.30 -1.19
CA PHE A 140 -21.54 13.80 0.18
C PHE A 140 -21.08 15.26 0.19
N HIS A 141 -21.94 16.14 0.71
CA HIS A 141 -21.66 17.56 0.81
C HIS A 141 -21.12 17.90 2.21
N TYR A 142 -19.92 18.47 2.27
CA TYR A 142 -19.31 18.94 3.51
C TYR A 142 -19.17 20.45 3.52
N LYS A 143 -19.57 21.08 4.61
CA LYS A 143 -19.35 22.50 4.89
C LYS A 143 -18.69 22.64 6.25
N THR A 144 -17.46 23.14 6.26
CA THR A 144 -16.65 23.27 7.49
C THR A 144 -16.08 24.69 7.59
N PRO A 145 -15.55 25.12 8.75
CA PRO A 145 -14.86 26.40 8.84
C PRO A 145 -13.67 26.54 7.87
N ARG A 146 -13.06 25.41 7.44
CA ARG A 146 -11.97 25.39 6.45
C ARG A 146 -12.46 25.39 4.99
N ILE A 147 -13.71 25.00 4.77
CA ILE A 147 -14.37 24.94 3.46
C ILE A 147 -15.74 25.65 3.59
N PRO A 148 -15.74 26.98 3.80
CA PRO A 148 -16.96 27.73 4.07
C PRO A 148 -17.92 27.76 2.88
N GLU A 149 -17.41 27.60 1.66
CA GLU A 149 -18.20 27.50 0.42
C GLU A 149 -18.92 26.15 0.26
N GLY A 150 -18.54 25.15 1.05
CA GLY A 150 -19.00 23.78 0.91
C GLY A 150 -18.28 23.03 -0.22
N ARG A 151 -18.22 21.70 -0.13
CA ARG A 151 -17.56 20.86 -1.13
C ARG A 151 -18.20 19.50 -1.22
N ASP A 152 -18.31 19.02 -2.46
CA ASP A 152 -18.93 17.73 -2.79
C ASP A 152 -17.85 16.68 -3.04
N TYR A 153 -18.04 15.54 -2.38
CA TYR A 153 -17.18 14.37 -2.50
C TYR A 153 -18.00 13.19 -3.01
N MET A 154 -17.50 12.50 -4.03
CA MET A 154 -18.21 11.39 -4.66
C MET A 154 -17.53 10.06 -4.33
N LEU A 155 -18.31 9.09 -3.85
CA LEU A 155 -17.86 7.71 -3.76
C LEU A 155 -18.23 6.98 -5.05
N GLU A 156 -17.22 6.46 -5.75
CA GLU A 156 -17.39 5.69 -6.98
C GLU A 156 -16.74 4.32 -6.86
N VAL A 157 -17.50 3.26 -7.17
CA VAL A 157 -17.03 1.88 -7.08
C VAL A 157 -16.85 1.31 -8.48
N ASN A 158 -15.64 0.81 -8.76
CA ASN A 158 -15.31 0.12 -10.00
C ASN A 158 -16.05 -1.22 -10.06
N PRO A 159 -16.90 -1.51 -11.07
CA PRO A 159 -17.63 -2.76 -11.17
C PRO A 159 -16.74 -4.01 -11.26
N HIS A 160 -15.45 -3.86 -11.59
CA HIS A 160 -14.47 -4.94 -11.55
C HIS A 160 -14.05 -5.31 -10.11
N TYR A 161 -14.58 -4.68 -9.07
CA TYR A 161 -14.34 -5.07 -7.67
C TYR A 161 -14.75 -6.51 -7.35
N ILE A 162 -15.56 -7.15 -8.19
CA ILE A 162 -15.90 -8.58 -8.03
C ILE A 162 -14.73 -9.48 -8.45
N ASN A 163 -13.88 -9.02 -9.37
CA ASN A 163 -12.69 -9.74 -9.77
C ASN A 163 -11.71 -9.81 -8.59
N ARG A 164 -11.22 -11.01 -8.28
CA ARG A 164 -10.23 -11.24 -7.21
C ARG A 164 -8.82 -11.44 -7.75
N GLU A 165 -8.71 -11.65 -9.06
CA GLU A 165 -7.46 -12.01 -9.72
C GLU A 165 -6.51 -10.82 -9.80
N GLN A 166 -5.24 -11.05 -9.52
CA GLN A 166 -4.16 -10.06 -9.68
C GLN A 166 -3.71 -9.89 -11.14
N SER A 167 -4.30 -10.65 -12.08
CA SER A 167 -3.96 -10.61 -13.51
C SER A 167 -4.56 -9.38 -14.22
N ASP A 168 -5.64 -8.80 -13.70
CA ASP A 168 -6.24 -7.58 -14.23
C ASP A 168 -5.46 -6.35 -13.73
N LYS A 169 -4.45 -5.97 -14.49
CA LYS A 169 -3.62 -4.78 -14.20
C LYS A 169 -4.30 -3.46 -14.56
N LEU A 170 -5.47 -3.47 -15.20
CA LEU A 170 -6.20 -2.26 -15.57
C LEU A 170 -7.16 -1.82 -14.46
N ASN A 171 -7.60 -2.74 -13.59
CA ASN A 171 -8.62 -2.49 -12.58
C ASN A 171 -8.16 -2.92 -11.18
N VAL A 172 -6.97 -2.49 -10.81
CA VAL A 172 -6.37 -2.73 -9.49
C VAL A 172 -7.14 -2.01 -8.38
N ILE A 173 -7.59 -0.78 -8.64
CA ILE A 173 -8.36 0.03 -7.69
C ILE A 173 -9.84 -0.34 -7.75
N ASP A 174 -10.42 -0.59 -6.57
CA ASP A 174 -11.80 -1.07 -6.43
C ASP A 174 -12.80 0.07 -6.24
N ALA A 175 -12.41 1.16 -5.59
CA ALA A 175 -13.24 2.35 -5.46
C ALA A 175 -12.40 3.62 -5.30
N ARG A 176 -13.03 4.78 -5.51
CA ARG A 176 -12.44 6.09 -5.27
C ARG A 176 -13.35 6.98 -4.46
N TRP A 177 -12.75 7.74 -3.56
CA TRP A 177 -13.38 8.90 -2.93
C TRP A 177 -12.83 10.17 -3.59
N VAL A 178 -13.66 10.88 -4.35
CA VAL A 178 -13.22 11.95 -5.26
C VAL A 178 -13.73 13.31 -4.79
N ASP A 179 -12.84 14.29 -4.61
CA ASP A 179 -13.22 15.70 -4.48
C ASP A 179 -13.61 16.25 -5.86
N THR A 180 -14.90 16.51 -6.06
CA THR A 180 -15.45 16.92 -7.36
C THR A 180 -15.11 18.37 -7.75
N THR A 181 -14.43 19.10 -6.86
CA THR A 181 -13.94 20.47 -7.09
C THR A 181 -12.47 20.49 -7.46
N SER A 182 -11.62 19.73 -6.75
CA SER A 182 -10.17 19.69 -7.04
C SER A 182 -9.76 18.58 -7.99
N GLY A 183 -10.57 17.54 -8.14
CA GLY A 183 -10.26 16.31 -8.86
C GLY A 183 -9.28 15.39 -8.13
N LEU A 184 -8.81 15.72 -6.93
CA LEU A 184 -8.03 14.78 -6.11
C LEU A 184 -8.93 13.64 -5.63
N PHE A 185 -8.35 12.45 -5.47
CA PHE A 185 -9.07 11.29 -4.98
C PHE A 185 -8.21 10.43 -4.05
N ILE A 186 -8.90 9.58 -3.29
CA ILE A 186 -8.32 8.50 -2.49
C ILE A 186 -8.59 7.21 -3.23
N ASP A 187 -7.55 6.40 -3.41
CA ASP A 187 -7.67 5.06 -3.95
C ASP A 187 -8.03 4.09 -2.81
N ILE A 188 -9.13 3.35 -3.01
CA ILE A 188 -9.65 2.38 -2.05
C ILE A 188 -9.46 0.99 -2.65
N THR A 189 -8.63 0.17 -2.00
CA THR A 189 -8.39 -1.22 -2.38
C THR A 189 -9.05 -2.18 -1.41
N THR A 190 -9.42 -3.36 -1.91
CA THR A 190 -10.06 -4.40 -1.08
C THR A 190 -9.06 -5.44 -0.62
N ALA A 191 -8.95 -5.60 0.70
CA ALA A 191 -8.24 -6.70 1.34
C ALA A 191 -9.13 -7.95 1.42
N ARG A 192 -8.67 -9.08 0.85
CA ARG A 192 -9.47 -10.31 0.76
C ARG A 192 -8.71 -11.51 1.27
N TYR A 193 -9.38 -12.42 1.97
CA TYR A 193 -8.78 -13.70 2.32
C TYR A 193 -8.51 -14.53 1.05
N ASN A 194 -7.27 -15.02 0.91
CA ASN A 194 -6.86 -15.92 -0.15
C ASN A 194 -6.80 -17.36 0.40
N TYR A 195 -7.91 -18.08 0.28
CA TYR A 195 -8.06 -19.44 0.82
C TYR A 195 -7.21 -20.50 0.11
N THR A 196 -6.72 -20.19 -1.08
CA THR A 196 -5.88 -21.07 -1.90
C THR A 196 -4.40 -20.73 -1.84
N HIS A 197 -4.02 -19.74 -1.02
CA HIS A 197 -2.63 -19.30 -0.92
C HIS A 197 -1.72 -20.41 -0.34
N PRO A 198 -0.53 -20.69 -0.92
CA PRO A 198 0.35 -21.77 -0.49
C PRO A 198 0.84 -21.63 0.97
N ALA A 199 0.95 -20.40 1.48
CA ALA A 199 1.31 -20.13 2.88
C ALA A 199 0.19 -20.42 3.91
N GLY A 200 -0.96 -20.94 3.47
CA GLY A 200 -2.03 -21.45 4.31
C GLY A 200 -3.11 -20.44 4.69
N LYS A 201 -3.92 -20.81 5.69
CA LYS A 201 -5.05 -20.01 6.18
C LYS A 201 -4.59 -18.67 6.77
N GLY A 202 -5.48 -17.68 6.75
CA GLY A 202 -5.23 -16.33 7.26
C GLY A 202 -4.45 -15.43 6.30
N MET A 203 -4.05 -15.94 5.13
CA MET A 203 -3.47 -15.09 4.10
C MET A 203 -4.54 -14.20 3.49
N MET A 204 -4.20 -12.93 3.32
CA MET A 204 -4.99 -11.95 2.61
C MET A 204 -4.19 -11.41 1.43
N SER A 205 -4.89 -11.02 0.37
CA SER A 205 -4.30 -10.40 -0.82
C SER A 205 -5.16 -9.27 -1.36
N CYS A 206 -4.50 -8.35 -2.05
CA CYS A 206 -5.08 -7.29 -2.85
C CYS A 206 -4.72 -7.50 -4.33
N LYS A 207 -5.41 -6.77 -5.23
CA LYS A 207 -5.23 -6.89 -6.70
C LYS A 207 -3.89 -6.35 -7.20
N ASP A 208 -3.29 -5.44 -6.45
CA ASP A 208 -2.01 -4.80 -6.73
C ASP A 208 -0.82 -5.76 -6.54
N GLY A 209 -1.04 -6.93 -5.94
CA GLY A 209 -0.01 -7.91 -5.65
C GLY A 209 0.42 -7.95 -4.18
N HIS A 210 -0.10 -7.05 -3.33
CA HIS A 210 0.21 -7.09 -1.91
C HIS A 210 -0.47 -8.26 -1.22
N GLU A 211 0.30 -8.94 -0.36
CA GLU A 211 -0.14 -10.07 0.44
C GLU A 211 0.33 -9.89 1.87
N TYR A 212 -0.55 -10.20 2.82
CA TYR A 212 -0.25 -10.11 4.24
C TYR A 212 -1.06 -11.13 5.03
N ARG A 213 -0.56 -11.53 6.19
CA ARG A 213 -1.36 -12.31 7.13
C ARG A 213 -2.39 -11.41 7.81
N ASP A 214 -3.59 -11.93 8.02
CA ASP A 214 -4.64 -11.30 8.80
C ASP A 214 -4.16 -10.82 10.17
N THR A 215 -3.25 -11.55 10.82
CA THR A 215 -2.62 -11.17 12.10
C THR A 215 -1.76 -9.90 12.02
N TYR A 216 -1.39 -9.45 10.83
CA TYR A 216 -0.67 -8.17 10.65
C TYR A 216 -1.64 -7.00 10.50
N ILE A 217 -2.85 -7.27 10.00
CA ILE A 217 -3.90 -6.25 9.85
C ILE A 217 -4.71 -6.15 11.14
N PHE A 218 -5.23 -7.27 11.64
CA PHE A 218 -6.20 -7.31 12.71
C PHE A 218 -5.60 -7.75 14.06
N PRO A 219 -6.14 -7.23 15.19
CA PRO A 219 -7.14 -6.17 15.27
C PRO A 219 -6.54 -4.81 14.87
N LEU A 220 -7.34 -3.99 14.18
CA LEU A 220 -6.92 -2.63 13.83
C LEU A 220 -6.69 -1.79 15.09
N ARG A 221 -5.80 -0.80 14.98
CA ARG A 221 -5.49 0.13 16.07
C ARG A 221 -6.12 1.49 15.79
N ASP A 222 -6.81 2.03 16.78
CA ASP A 222 -7.34 3.40 16.73
C ASP A 222 -6.24 4.44 16.89
N THR A 223 -6.31 5.49 16.10
CA THR A 223 -5.34 6.58 16.08
C THR A 223 -5.97 7.85 15.48
N PHE A 224 -5.13 8.82 15.14
CA PHE A 224 -5.52 10.00 14.39
C PHE A 224 -4.61 10.17 13.18
N PHE A 225 -5.15 10.71 12.09
CA PHE A 225 -4.42 11.10 10.90
C PHE A 225 -5.02 12.38 10.34
N GLU A 226 -4.17 13.38 10.03
CA GLU A 226 -4.62 14.73 9.64
C GLU A 226 -5.61 15.35 10.64
N GLY A 227 -5.56 14.93 11.92
CA GLY A 227 -6.48 15.39 12.97
C GLY A 227 -7.86 14.70 13.00
N ALA A 228 -8.15 13.76 12.10
CA ALA A 228 -9.37 12.93 12.13
C ALA A 228 -9.10 11.56 12.77
N PRO A 229 -10.09 10.94 13.45
CA PRO A 229 -10.00 9.55 13.89
C PRO A 229 -9.72 8.62 12.72
N ALA A 230 -8.74 7.73 12.87
CA ALA A 230 -8.31 6.80 11.84
C ALA A 230 -7.98 5.45 12.44
N LYS A 231 -7.89 4.42 11.59
CA LYS A 231 -7.41 3.09 11.96
C LYS A 231 -6.19 2.72 11.14
N ILE A 232 -5.33 1.91 11.74
CA ILE A 232 -4.12 1.36 11.11
C ILE A 232 -4.01 -0.14 11.39
N PRO A 233 -3.24 -0.89 10.56
CA PRO A 233 -2.92 -2.29 10.83
C PRO A 233 -2.29 -2.54 12.21
N PHE A 234 -2.46 -3.74 12.75
CA PHE A 234 -1.84 -4.15 14.01
C PHE A 234 -0.30 -4.12 13.95
N ALA A 235 0.28 -4.75 12.92
CA ALA A 235 1.73 -4.86 12.68
C ALA A 235 2.17 -3.85 11.61
N TYR A 236 1.75 -2.59 11.75
CA TYR A 236 2.02 -1.54 10.76
C TYR A 236 3.50 -1.36 10.46
N LYS A 237 4.39 -1.59 11.44
CA LYS A 237 5.83 -1.42 11.26
C LYS A 237 6.37 -2.48 10.30
N GLU A 238 6.00 -3.72 10.51
CA GLU A 238 6.37 -4.87 9.68
C GLU A 238 5.83 -4.71 8.25
N ILE A 239 4.61 -4.20 8.10
CA ILE A 239 4.01 -3.91 6.79
C ILE A 239 4.82 -2.83 6.07
N LEU A 240 5.12 -1.70 6.73
CA LEU A 240 5.90 -0.62 6.13
C LEU A 240 7.34 -1.04 5.81
N GLU A 241 8.00 -1.82 6.68
CA GLU A 241 9.35 -2.32 6.43
C GLU A 241 9.39 -3.31 5.25
N ALA A 242 8.33 -4.11 5.06
CA ALA A 242 8.23 -5.01 3.91
C ALA A 242 8.08 -4.24 2.59
N GLU A 243 7.32 -3.14 2.60
CA GLU A 243 7.00 -2.35 1.41
C GLU A 243 8.08 -1.32 1.05
N TYR A 244 8.55 -0.54 2.04
CA TYR A 244 9.44 0.61 1.83
C TYR A 244 10.84 0.43 2.42
N HIS A 245 11.11 -0.72 3.04
CA HIS A 245 12.35 -1.01 3.76
C HIS A 245 12.57 -0.16 5.02
N GLU A 246 13.42 -0.64 5.92
CA GLU A 246 13.70 -0.02 7.22
C GLU A 246 14.13 1.46 7.13
N LYS A 247 14.87 1.83 6.06
CA LYS A 247 15.34 3.20 5.87
C LYS A 247 14.22 4.22 5.69
N SER A 248 13.07 3.82 5.13
CA SER A 248 11.92 4.73 4.97
C SER A 248 11.35 5.22 6.30
N LEU A 249 11.61 4.47 7.38
CA LEU A 249 11.12 4.76 8.73
C LEU A 249 12.10 5.60 9.56
N THR A 250 13.31 5.83 9.05
CA THR A 250 14.40 6.45 9.82
C THR A 250 15.14 7.57 9.06
N LEU A 251 15.05 7.63 7.74
CA LEU A 251 15.74 8.63 6.94
C LEU A 251 15.04 9.97 7.07
N THR A 252 15.67 10.93 7.75
CA THR A 252 15.13 12.26 8.03
C THR A 252 15.39 13.28 6.91
N GLU A 253 15.99 12.88 5.80
CA GLU A 253 16.26 13.73 4.62
C GLU A 253 15.70 13.04 3.38
N PHE A 254 14.64 13.58 2.80
CA PHE A 254 13.98 12.96 1.64
C PHE A 254 13.18 13.98 0.82
N GLU A 255 13.17 13.84 -0.51
CA GLU A 255 12.38 14.69 -1.42
C GLU A 255 12.50 16.21 -1.15
N GLY A 256 13.70 16.68 -0.83
CA GLY A 256 13.97 18.10 -0.53
C GLY A 256 13.40 18.60 0.81
N HIS A 257 13.08 17.69 1.73
CA HIS A 257 12.61 18.00 3.08
C HIS A 257 13.50 17.34 4.14
N HIS A 258 13.63 18.04 5.26
CA HIS A 258 14.26 17.55 6.49
C HIS A 258 13.17 17.31 7.54
N PHE A 259 13.17 16.15 8.20
CA PHE A 259 12.29 15.89 9.32
C PHE A 259 12.87 16.48 10.60
N ASP A 260 12.18 17.48 11.14
CA ASP A 260 12.52 18.12 12.40
C ASP A 260 11.84 17.34 13.55
N ASP A 261 12.65 16.62 14.32
CA ASP A 261 12.19 15.77 15.43
C ASP A 261 11.54 16.59 16.56
N ASP A 262 11.96 17.84 16.78
CA ASP A 262 11.41 18.70 17.83
C ASP A 262 9.99 19.18 17.46
N LYS A 263 9.78 19.50 16.18
CA LYS A 263 8.46 19.91 15.66
C LYS A 263 7.58 18.74 15.25
N MET A 264 8.15 17.55 15.06
CA MET A 264 7.52 16.39 14.42
C MET A 264 6.97 16.78 13.04
N GLU A 265 7.78 17.47 12.23
CA GLU A 265 7.36 17.98 10.93
C GLU A 265 8.44 17.86 9.85
N TRP A 266 8.02 17.48 8.66
CA TRP A 266 8.83 17.59 7.45
C TRP A 266 8.88 19.04 6.97
N ILE A 267 10.05 19.67 7.11
CA ILE A 267 10.32 21.05 6.75
C ILE A 267 11.00 21.07 5.37
N PRO A 268 10.50 21.87 4.41
CA PRO A 268 11.20 22.06 3.14
C PRO A 268 12.61 22.61 3.40
N VAL A 269 13.62 21.90 2.91
CA VAL A 269 14.97 22.44 2.86
C VAL A 269 14.92 23.58 1.85
N LYS A 270 15.26 24.80 2.29
CA LYS A 270 15.44 25.91 1.34
C LYS A 270 16.52 25.45 0.37
N GLN A 271 16.13 25.14 -0.86
CA GLN A 271 17.09 25.16 -1.95
C GLN A 271 17.54 26.61 -2.00
N ASP A 272 18.77 26.88 -1.57
CA ASP A 272 19.48 28.03 -2.06
C ASP A 272 19.48 27.84 -3.56
N ILE A 273 18.52 28.48 -4.23
CA ILE A 273 18.68 28.84 -5.62
C ILE A 273 19.96 29.63 -5.56
N GLN A 274 21.07 29.02 -5.96
CA GLN A 274 22.16 29.79 -6.51
C GLN A 274 21.50 30.52 -7.66
N VAL A 275 20.96 31.71 -7.37
CA VAL A 275 20.74 32.74 -8.35
C VAL A 275 22.04 32.72 -9.11
N PRO A 276 22.06 32.39 -10.42
CA PRO A 276 23.28 32.51 -11.19
C PRO A 276 23.75 33.91 -10.91
N MET A 277 24.81 34.01 -10.10
CA MET A 277 25.34 35.29 -9.67
C MET A 277 25.61 35.97 -10.99
N GLU A 278 24.93 37.08 -11.28
CA GLU A 278 25.33 37.93 -12.39
C GLU A 278 26.85 38.03 -12.27
N PRO A 279 27.62 37.61 -13.28
CA PRO A 279 29.05 37.48 -13.11
C PRO A 279 29.56 38.88 -12.79
N GLN A 280 29.85 39.11 -11.51
CA GLN A 280 30.76 40.16 -11.10
C GLN A 280 32.01 39.93 -11.94
N LYS A 281 32.41 40.95 -12.69
CA LYS A 281 33.67 41.00 -13.44
C LYS A 281 34.83 40.66 -12.51
N ALA A 282 35.11 39.37 -12.37
CA ALA A 282 36.33 38.84 -11.82
C ALA A 282 37.21 38.43 -13.00
N ALA A 283 38.47 38.86 -12.96
CA ALA A 283 39.43 38.77 -14.04
C ALA A 283 39.55 37.36 -14.63
N GLN A 284 39.66 37.30 -15.96
CA GLN A 284 39.81 36.07 -16.73
C GLN A 284 41.02 35.24 -16.24
N PRO A 285 40.88 33.93 -15.99
CA PRO A 285 42.03 33.04 -15.89
C PRO A 285 42.71 32.88 -17.25
N PRO A 286 44.03 32.61 -17.30
CA PRO A 286 44.79 32.58 -18.54
C PRO A 286 44.28 31.48 -19.49
N PRO A 287 44.39 31.68 -20.82
CA PRO A 287 43.88 30.74 -21.81
C PRO A 287 44.55 29.36 -21.69
N LYS A 288 43.71 28.31 -21.60
CA LYS A 288 44.13 26.91 -21.68
C LYS A 288 44.81 26.64 -23.02
N THR A 289 45.91 25.89 -23.00
CA THR A 289 46.69 25.53 -24.20
C THR A 289 45.93 24.57 -25.11
N ASP A 290 46.23 24.57 -26.41
CA ASP A 290 45.56 23.72 -27.40
C ASP A 290 45.70 22.21 -27.10
N ALA A 291 46.74 21.82 -26.37
CA ALA A 291 46.93 20.45 -25.89
C ALA A 291 45.84 20.02 -24.88
N GLN A 292 45.43 20.92 -23.98
CA GLN A 292 44.40 20.62 -22.97
C GLN A 292 43.01 20.53 -23.60
N LYS A 293 42.72 21.34 -24.62
CA LYS A 293 41.46 21.27 -25.38
C LYS A 293 41.37 20.01 -26.24
N ALA A 294 42.49 19.57 -26.81
CA ALA A 294 42.56 18.34 -27.60
C ALA A 294 42.34 17.08 -26.73
N GLU A 295 42.82 17.09 -25.49
CA GLU A 295 42.68 15.96 -24.57
C GLU A 295 41.26 15.82 -24.00
N GLU A 296 40.62 16.95 -23.67
CA GLU A 296 39.18 17.00 -23.29
C GLU A 296 38.27 16.53 -24.44
N ALA A 297 38.56 16.95 -25.68
CA ALA A 297 37.79 16.52 -26.85
C ALA A 297 37.96 15.01 -27.13
N LYS A 298 39.16 14.47 -26.90
CA LYS A 298 39.42 13.02 -27.03
C LYS A 298 38.68 12.21 -25.96
N GLN A 299 38.68 12.67 -24.71
CA GLN A 299 37.95 12.01 -23.62
C GLN A 299 36.44 12.09 -23.82
N ALA A 300 35.91 13.23 -24.29
CA ALA A 300 34.49 13.37 -24.60
C ALA A 300 34.05 12.42 -25.74
N ALA A 301 34.86 12.29 -26.79
CA ALA A 301 34.59 11.37 -27.89
C ALA A 301 34.67 9.89 -27.47
N GLU A 302 35.63 9.54 -26.61
CA GLU A 302 35.77 8.18 -26.09
C GLU A 302 34.59 7.80 -25.17
N ASN A 303 34.14 8.72 -24.33
CA ASN A 303 32.99 8.53 -23.46
C ASN A 303 31.68 8.40 -24.25
N ALA A 304 31.51 9.19 -25.32
CA ALA A 304 30.36 9.08 -26.22
C ALA A 304 30.31 7.71 -26.93
N LYS A 305 31.47 7.21 -27.37
CA LYS A 305 31.58 5.90 -28.02
C LYS A 305 31.27 4.74 -27.06
N LYS A 306 31.78 4.81 -25.82
CA LYS A 306 31.47 3.80 -24.77
C LYS A 306 29.97 3.79 -24.43
N LEU A 307 29.32 4.95 -24.41
CA LEU A 307 27.89 5.05 -24.15
C LEU A 307 27.05 4.45 -25.30
N GLU A 308 27.48 4.63 -26.55
CA GLU A 308 26.81 4.04 -27.72
C GLU A 308 26.98 2.51 -27.76
N GLU A 309 28.18 2.00 -27.46
CA GLU A 309 28.45 0.55 -27.38
C GLU A 309 27.66 -0.11 -26.24
N ALA A 310 27.53 0.55 -25.09
CA ALA A 310 26.71 0.06 -23.98
C ALA A 310 25.22 -0.03 -24.35
N LYS A 311 24.69 0.98 -25.06
CA LYS A 311 23.30 0.97 -25.55
C LYS A 311 23.05 -0.17 -26.54
N LYS A 312 23.96 -0.39 -27.50
CA LYS A 312 23.85 -1.50 -28.47
C LYS A 312 23.90 -2.87 -27.79
N LEU A 313 24.71 -3.02 -26.75
CA LEU A 313 24.79 -4.27 -25.99
C LEU A 313 23.50 -4.54 -25.18
N GLU A 314 22.90 -3.49 -24.61
CA GLU A 314 21.62 -3.61 -23.90
C GLU A 314 20.47 -3.96 -24.85
N GLU A 315 20.43 -3.35 -26.03
CA GLU A 315 19.42 -3.61 -27.05
C GLU A 315 19.53 -5.04 -27.62
N ALA A 316 20.76 -5.52 -27.84
CA ALA A 316 21.01 -6.91 -28.25
C ALA A 316 20.58 -7.93 -27.19
N LYS A 317 20.78 -7.62 -25.90
CA LYS A 317 20.30 -8.47 -24.79
C LYS A 317 18.78 -8.54 -24.74
N LYS A 318 18.09 -7.41 -24.88
CA LYS A 318 16.62 -7.36 -24.92
C LYS A 318 16.05 -8.15 -26.10
N LEU A 319 16.71 -8.09 -27.26
CA LEU A 319 16.29 -8.86 -28.44
C LEU A 319 16.47 -10.38 -28.24
N ALA A 320 17.58 -10.79 -27.62
CA ALA A 320 17.85 -12.20 -27.31
C ALA A 320 16.87 -12.77 -26.27
N GLU A 321 16.53 -11.98 -25.24
CA GLU A 321 15.53 -12.37 -24.23
C GLU A 321 14.12 -12.49 -24.84
N ALA A 322 13.74 -11.57 -25.74
CA ALA A 322 12.46 -11.63 -26.44
C ALA A 322 12.36 -12.87 -27.37
N GLN A 323 13.45 -13.23 -28.05
CA GLN A 323 13.51 -14.44 -28.89
C GLN A 323 13.39 -15.71 -28.04
N LYS A 324 14.07 -15.76 -26.90
CA LYS A 324 13.99 -16.89 -25.97
C LYS A 324 12.58 -17.06 -25.39
N ALA A 325 11.93 -15.97 -24.99
CA ALA A 325 10.55 -16.00 -24.51
C ALA A 325 9.56 -16.48 -25.59
N THR A 326 9.82 -16.16 -26.86
CA THR A 326 8.99 -16.59 -27.99
C THR A 326 9.16 -18.08 -28.31
N GLU A 327 10.39 -18.60 -28.22
CA GLU A 327 10.68 -20.04 -28.35
C GLU A 327 10.03 -20.84 -27.22
N GLU A 328 10.16 -20.40 -25.97
CA GLU A 328 9.54 -21.04 -24.80
C GLU A 328 8.00 -21.04 -24.89
N ALA A 329 7.40 -19.98 -25.43
CA ALA A 329 5.96 -19.91 -25.66
C ALA A 329 5.49 -20.90 -26.75
N LYS A 330 6.26 -21.06 -27.83
CA LYS A 330 5.98 -22.05 -28.89
C LYS A 330 6.10 -23.48 -28.38
N GLU A 331 7.09 -23.76 -27.53
CA GLU A 331 7.28 -25.08 -26.96
C GLU A 331 6.15 -25.45 -25.99
N LYS A 332 5.72 -24.51 -25.14
CA LYS A 332 4.54 -24.68 -24.26
C LYS A 332 3.25 -24.89 -25.05
N ALA A 333 3.05 -24.18 -26.16
CA ALA A 333 1.89 -24.38 -27.03
C ALA A 333 1.89 -25.78 -27.68
N LYS A 334 3.07 -26.29 -28.06
CA LYS A 334 3.23 -27.62 -28.66
C LYS A 334 2.99 -28.75 -27.65
N GLN A 335 3.42 -28.56 -26.40
CA GLN A 335 3.15 -29.49 -25.30
C GLN A 335 1.66 -29.53 -24.92
N LYS A 336 0.99 -28.37 -24.93
CA LYS A 336 -0.45 -28.27 -24.68
C LYS A 336 -1.28 -28.96 -25.76
N ALA A 337 -0.93 -28.77 -27.04
CA ALA A 337 -1.59 -29.45 -28.16
C ALA A 337 -1.38 -30.97 -28.15
N ALA A 338 -0.23 -31.45 -27.65
CA ALA A 338 0.04 -32.89 -27.51
C ALA A 338 -0.73 -33.54 -26.34
N GLN A 339 -1.04 -32.78 -25.29
CA GLN A 339 -1.87 -33.24 -24.16
C GLN A 339 -3.36 -33.28 -24.52
N GLU A 340 -3.84 -32.31 -25.30
CA GLU A 340 -5.25 -32.27 -25.76
C GLU A 340 -5.56 -33.37 -26.79
N ALA A 341 -4.56 -33.88 -27.54
CA ALA A 341 -4.73 -34.96 -28.51
C ALA A 341 -4.80 -36.39 -27.89
N GLN A 342 -4.64 -36.55 -26.57
CA GLN A 342 -4.65 -37.85 -25.89
C GLN A 342 -5.94 -38.14 -25.09
N GLN A 343 -6.96 -37.28 -25.15
CA GLN A 343 -8.17 -37.40 -24.31
C GLN A 343 -9.47 -37.88 -25.00
N ASP A 344 -9.43 -38.37 -26.24
CA ASP A 344 -10.62 -38.96 -26.89
C ASP A 344 -10.51 -40.49 -27.02
N THR A 345 -10.89 -41.22 -25.97
CA THR A 345 -11.52 -42.56 -26.07
C THR A 345 -12.34 -42.86 -24.80
N PRO A 346 -13.57 -43.42 -24.90
CA PRO A 346 -14.42 -43.66 -23.74
C PRO A 346 -14.23 -45.07 -23.17
N PRO A 347 -14.32 -45.31 -21.85
CA PRO A 347 -14.46 -46.66 -21.33
C PRO A 347 -15.80 -46.93 -20.65
N VAL A 348 -16.29 -48.13 -20.96
CA VAL A 348 -17.40 -48.85 -20.33
C VAL A 348 -16.92 -49.54 -19.04
N SER A 349 -17.84 -49.59 -18.08
CA SER A 349 -17.84 -50.25 -16.76
C SER A 349 -17.14 -51.62 -16.65
N LYS A 350 -16.38 -51.80 -15.55
CA LYS A 350 -16.55 -52.89 -14.55
C LYS A 350 -15.56 -52.76 -13.38
N GLN A 351 -16.09 -52.80 -12.16
CA GLN A 351 -15.38 -53.08 -10.89
C GLN A 351 -15.25 -54.62 -10.69
N PRO A 352 -14.29 -55.16 -9.88
CA PRO A 352 -14.28 -54.98 -8.41
C PRO A 352 -12.92 -54.88 -7.68
N ILE A 353 -12.96 -54.07 -6.61
CA ILE A 353 -12.38 -54.17 -5.24
C ILE A 353 -11.01 -54.85 -5.03
N LYS A 354 -10.05 -54.07 -4.49
CA LYS A 354 -9.13 -54.49 -3.43
C LYS A 354 -8.77 -53.29 -2.53
N GLU A 355 -8.91 -53.48 -1.22
CA GLU A 355 -8.52 -52.55 -0.16
C GLU A 355 -6.99 -52.39 -0.11
N GLU A 356 -6.50 -51.15 -0.03
CA GLU A 356 -5.20 -50.82 0.56
C GLU A 356 -5.19 -49.37 1.06
N GLN A 357 -4.62 -49.17 2.26
CA GLN A 357 -4.59 -47.94 3.06
C GLN A 357 -3.86 -46.76 2.37
N PRO A 358 -4.25 -45.49 2.59
CA PRO A 358 -3.52 -44.37 2.04
C PRO A 358 -2.26 -44.08 2.87
N LYS A 359 -1.08 -44.29 2.26
CA LYS A 359 0.18 -43.65 2.65
C LYS A 359 0.15 -42.19 2.21
N ALA A 360 0.49 -41.29 3.13
CA ALA A 360 0.69 -39.87 2.89
C ALA A 360 1.68 -39.64 1.73
N GLN A 361 1.26 -38.85 0.74
CA GLN A 361 2.16 -38.22 -0.22
C GLN A 361 2.19 -36.71 0.08
N SER A 362 3.39 -36.28 0.46
CA SER A 362 3.81 -34.90 0.65
C SER A 362 3.62 -34.11 -0.63
N HIS A 363 2.77 -33.09 -0.59
CA HIS A 363 2.77 -32.04 -1.61
C HIS A 363 4.05 -31.21 -1.47
N ASP A 364 4.78 -31.16 -2.58
CA ASP A 364 5.94 -30.29 -2.79
C ASP A 364 5.51 -28.84 -2.57
N ALA A 365 6.12 -28.19 -1.58
CA ALA A 365 5.83 -26.82 -1.22
C ALA A 365 6.48 -25.90 -2.25
N SER A 366 5.68 -25.24 -3.09
CA SER A 366 6.15 -24.11 -3.86
C SER A 366 6.61 -23.02 -2.88
N GLU A 367 7.91 -22.85 -2.86
CA GLU A 367 8.73 -22.00 -2.01
C GLU A 367 8.27 -20.51 -2.03
N PRO A 368 8.08 -19.84 -0.87
CA PRO A 368 7.55 -18.46 -0.83
C PRO A 368 8.52 -17.42 -1.41
N PRO A 369 8.06 -16.21 -1.81
CA PRO A 369 8.88 -15.18 -2.43
C PRO A 369 10.13 -14.82 -1.59
N PRO A 370 11.28 -14.52 -2.21
CA PRO A 370 12.56 -14.33 -1.50
C PRO A 370 12.54 -13.24 -0.41
N ALA A 371 11.78 -12.16 -0.62
CA ALA A 371 11.62 -11.08 0.35
C ALA A 371 10.85 -11.52 1.61
N GLN A 372 9.84 -12.38 1.44
CA GLN A 372 9.02 -12.92 2.52
C GLN A 372 9.80 -13.91 3.39
N ARG A 373 10.66 -14.75 2.80
CA ARG A 373 11.57 -15.61 3.59
C ARG A 373 12.55 -14.82 4.42
N ALA A 374 13.09 -13.74 3.87
CA ALA A 374 14.01 -12.87 4.61
C ALA A 374 13.29 -12.20 5.80
N ALA A 375 12.03 -11.79 5.62
CA ALA A 375 11.22 -11.21 6.69
C ALA A 375 10.79 -12.24 7.73
N GLU A 376 10.29 -13.41 7.34
CA GLU A 376 9.87 -14.49 8.25
C GLU A 376 11.07 -15.04 9.05
N ASN A 377 12.23 -15.22 8.42
CA ASN A 377 13.47 -15.62 9.12
C ASN A 377 13.96 -14.53 10.09
N LYS A 378 13.83 -13.25 9.73
CA LYS A 378 14.16 -12.13 10.63
C LYS A 378 13.20 -12.06 11.82
N ILE A 379 11.91 -12.30 11.62
CA ILE A 379 10.92 -12.31 12.71
C ILE A 379 11.17 -13.48 13.64
N PHE A 380 11.45 -14.68 13.11
CA PHE A 380 11.75 -15.86 13.92
C PHE A 380 13.02 -15.64 14.77
N THR A 381 14.10 -15.14 14.15
CA THR A 381 15.35 -14.83 14.88
C THR A 381 15.21 -13.64 15.84
N ALA A 382 14.38 -12.65 15.53
CA ALA A 382 14.10 -11.53 16.44
C ALA A 382 13.25 -11.98 17.64
N ALA A 383 12.26 -12.85 17.43
CA ALA A 383 11.44 -13.45 18.48
C ALA A 383 12.31 -14.33 19.40
N GLU A 384 13.20 -15.16 18.85
CA GLU A 384 14.17 -15.94 19.63
C GLU A 384 15.15 -15.06 20.42
N LYS A 385 15.67 -13.98 19.81
CA LYS A 385 16.54 -13.03 20.51
C LYS A 385 15.80 -12.30 21.64
N LYS A 386 14.55 -11.90 21.42
CA LYS A 386 13.73 -11.23 22.43
C LYS A 386 13.38 -12.18 23.57
N ALA A 387 13.02 -13.43 23.28
CA ALA A 387 12.77 -14.46 24.28
C ALA A 387 14.03 -14.73 25.13
N ASN A 388 15.20 -14.85 24.49
CA ASN A 388 16.48 -15.01 25.18
C ASN A 388 16.87 -13.80 26.04
N GLN A 389 16.57 -12.57 25.61
CA GLN A 389 16.80 -11.37 26.41
C GLN A 389 15.88 -11.29 27.62
N VAL A 390 14.60 -11.62 27.46
CA VAL A 390 13.63 -11.67 28.57
C VAL A 390 14.06 -12.73 29.58
N GLN A 391 14.45 -13.93 29.12
CA GLN A 391 14.94 -14.98 30.01
C GLN A 391 16.17 -14.54 30.81
N LYS A 392 17.17 -13.93 30.14
CA LYS A 392 18.37 -13.40 30.81
C LYS A 392 18.04 -12.30 31.83
N ALA A 393 17.08 -11.44 31.52
CA ALA A 393 16.64 -10.38 32.44
C ALA A 393 15.92 -10.95 33.67
N GLU A 394 15.06 -11.96 33.48
CA GLU A 394 14.42 -12.67 34.60
C GLU A 394 15.42 -13.43 35.47
N ASP A 395 16.38 -14.13 34.86
CA ASP A 395 17.42 -14.85 35.60
C ASP A 395 18.27 -13.89 36.42
N LYS A 396 18.61 -12.71 35.86
CA LYS A 396 19.31 -11.65 36.59
C LYS A 396 18.45 -11.10 37.74
N ARG A 397 17.16 -10.84 37.52
CA ARG A 397 16.24 -10.37 38.59
C ARG A 397 16.19 -11.37 39.74
N LYS A 398 16.05 -12.66 39.46
CA LYS A 398 16.05 -13.73 40.46
C LYS A 398 17.37 -13.80 41.23
N GLN A 399 18.51 -13.63 40.56
CA GLN A 399 19.80 -13.58 41.23
C GLN A 399 19.95 -12.35 42.15
N ASP A 400 19.47 -11.18 41.72
CA ASP A 400 19.53 -9.96 42.52
C ASP A 400 18.57 -10.02 43.73
N GLU A 401 17.38 -10.60 43.56
CA GLU A 401 16.44 -10.90 44.65
C GLU A 401 17.05 -11.87 45.68
N GLN A 402 17.72 -12.94 45.22
CA GLN A 402 18.40 -13.88 46.12
C GLN A 402 19.54 -13.22 46.89
N LYS A 403 20.37 -12.41 46.22
CA LYS A 403 21.44 -11.65 46.89
C LYS A 403 20.90 -10.67 47.93
N ALA A 404 19.77 -10.02 47.64
CA ALA A 404 19.12 -9.11 48.58
C ALA A 404 18.56 -9.87 49.79
N ALA A 405 17.97 -11.05 49.59
CA ALA A 405 17.51 -11.92 50.66
C ALA A 405 18.67 -12.39 51.55
N ASP A 406 19.77 -12.86 50.94
CA ASP A 406 20.97 -13.30 51.66
C ASP A 406 21.60 -12.14 52.47
N ALA A 407 21.62 -10.93 51.90
CA ALA A 407 22.12 -9.74 52.58
C ALA A 407 21.25 -9.34 53.78
N ARG A 408 19.92 -9.43 53.66
CA ARG A 408 18.99 -9.20 54.77
C ARG A 408 19.21 -10.22 55.89
N GLN A 409 19.33 -11.49 55.54
CA GLN A 409 19.55 -12.55 56.51
C GLN A 409 20.88 -12.40 57.26
N ARG A 410 21.96 -12.05 56.55
CA ARG A 410 23.25 -11.72 57.18
C ARG A 410 23.16 -10.53 58.13
N ASN A 411 22.32 -9.55 57.82
CA ASN A 411 22.13 -8.38 58.68
C ASN A 411 21.32 -8.75 59.93
N GLU A 412 20.27 -9.54 59.79
CA GLU A 412 19.51 -10.08 60.92
C GLU A 412 20.38 -10.94 61.84
N ASP A 413 21.24 -11.79 61.29
CA ASP A 413 22.16 -12.63 62.07
C ASP A 413 23.20 -11.78 62.82
N LYS A 414 23.69 -10.69 62.22
CA LYS A 414 24.57 -9.72 62.90
C LYS A 414 23.87 -9.03 64.07
N ILE A 415 22.65 -8.55 63.86
CA ILE A 415 21.85 -7.89 64.90
C ILE A 415 21.59 -8.87 66.06
N LYS A 416 21.22 -10.12 65.77
CA LYS A 416 21.03 -11.16 66.80
C LYS A 416 22.31 -11.47 67.57
N ALA A 417 23.46 -11.51 66.89
CA ALA A 417 24.75 -11.73 67.54
C ALA A 417 25.18 -10.55 68.44
N GLU A 418 24.82 -9.33 68.07
CA GLU A 418 25.13 -8.11 68.83
C GLU A 418 24.25 -7.98 70.08
N VAL A 419 22.94 -8.29 69.96
CA VAL A 419 22.01 -8.38 71.10
C VAL A 419 22.44 -9.45 72.11
N LYS A 420 22.95 -10.59 71.64
CA LYS A 420 23.45 -11.66 72.52
C LYS A 420 24.75 -11.28 73.24
N LYS A 421 25.53 -10.35 72.70
CA LYS A 421 26.74 -9.82 73.36
C LYS A 421 26.40 -8.79 74.44
N THR A 422 25.37 -7.96 74.24
CA THR A 422 24.94 -6.97 75.23
C THR A 422 24.16 -7.60 76.39
N GLU A 423 23.42 -8.70 76.17
CA GLU A 423 22.79 -9.46 77.26
C GLU A 423 23.79 -10.28 78.10
N GLY A 424 24.96 -10.62 77.56
CA GLY A 424 26.02 -11.34 78.27
C GLY A 424 26.94 -10.46 79.14
N SER A 425 26.78 -9.13 79.12
CA SER A 425 27.63 -8.18 79.86
C SER A 425 26.90 -7.40 80.95
N ALA A 426 25.76 -7.89 81.44
CA ALA A 426 25.13 -7.34 82.64
C ALA A 426 25.94 -7.78 83.89
N PRO A 427 26.45 -6.85 84.72
CA PRO A 427 27.24 -7.21 85.89
C PRO A 427 26.33 -7.83 86.96
N VAL A 428 26.62 -9.07 87.34
CA VAL A 428 26.12 -9.65 88.59
C VAL A 428 26.72 -8.83 89.73
N SER A 429 25.84 -8.27 90.56
CA SER A 429 26.15 -7.52 91.78
C SER A 429 26.73 -8.41 92.88
#